data_AF-A0A090SY94-F1
#
_entry.id   AF-A0A090SY94-F1
#
_cell.length_a   1.000
_cell.length_b   1.000
_cell.length_c   1.000
_cell.angle_alpha   90.00
_cell.angle_beta   90.00
_cell.angle_gamma   90.00
#
_symmetry.space_group_name_H-M   'P 1'
#
loop_
_entity.id
_entity.type
_entity.pdbx_description
1 polymer ?
#
loop_
_entity_poly.entity_id
_entity_poly.type
_entity_poly.pdbx_seq_one_letter_code
_entity_poly.pdbx_strand_id
1 'polypeptide(L)'
;MGFTNSGSQNLITNKAKLEDIRSTIYGQSLDMLIEKPFTGYGLGKFEPEYLIYTARQHQLNDSFSPGLPALDHPHNELLLWGVEGGLLPILGLLLAALFVLSRIYTAKPGTRLAIFALFVPIFLHSQLEYPFYHSLVHWITFVILIYWVDQRTPRLKSVSFSSITKTTFRVFSLLIPILVSVYMAAALHTNYVLTQFEKSQPVNAGLLEKVTNPVVWKDRYHWDLYSTYLKLGLSTNNPEYIQPYIDWSVEVIKSKPRPAFYRNLILAYQGSGEINKAQQVLAEAEYLFPQQSFGLIAVKPVSHAEETQSEAESQKQ
;
A
#
# COMPACT_ATOMS: atom_id res chain seq x y z
N MET A 1 -38.52 24.02 20.76
CA MET A 1 -37.26 23.28 21.00
C MET A 1 -37.04 22.33 19.83
N GLY A 2 -36.36 22.80 18.78
CA GLY A 2 -36.00 21.97 17.63
C GLY A 2 -34.55 21.52 17.78
N PHE A 3 -34.32 20.33 18.34
CA PHE A 3 -33.00 19.72 18.29
C PHE A 3 -32.76 19.23 16.86
N THR A 4 -31.74 19.80 16.23
CA THR A 4 -31.40 19.64 14.83
C THR A 4 -30.94 18.22 14.51
N ASN A 5 -31.67 17.57 13.60
CA ASN A 5 -31.39 16.25 13.02
C ASN A 5 -30.20 16.26 12.02
N SER A 6 -29.29 17.22 12.15
CA SER A 6 -28.22 17.49 11.17
C SER A 6 -27.07 16.48 11.29
N GLY A 7 -26.76 16.01 12.51
CA GLY A 7 -25.72 15.01 12.73
C GLY A 7 -26.08 13.63 12.15
N SER A 8 -27.33 13.20 12.29
CA SER A 8 -27.82 11.91 11.79
C SER A 8 -27.93 11.90 10.26
N GLN A 9 -28.39 12.99 9.62
CA GLN A 9 -28.45 13.07 8.17
C GLN A 9 -27.05 13.09 7.53
N ASN A 10 -26.08 13.81 8.12
CA ASN A 10 -24.69 13.76 7.64
C ASN A 10 -24.09 12.36 7.78
N LEU A 11 -24.38 11.63 8.86
CA LEU A 11 -23.93 10.24 9.03
C LEU A 11 -24.58 9.29 8.02
N ILE A 12 -25.88 9.46 7.73
CA ILE A 12 -26.60 8.64 6.74
C ILE A 12 -26.06 8.89 5.33
N THR A 13 -25.87 10.16 4.94
CA THR A 13 -25.31 10.53 3.63
C THR A 13 -23.88 10.03 3.47
N ASN A 14 -23.05 10.17 4.50
CA ASN A 14 -21.68 9.65 4.48
C ASN A 14 -21.66 8.12 4.39
N LYS A 15 -22.56 7.43 5.10
CA LYS A 15 -22.68 5.97 5.02
C LYS A 15 -23.14 5.52 3.63
N ALA A 16 -24.14 6.17 3.06
CA ALA A 16 -24.63 5.89 1.70
C ALA A 16 -23.52 6.11 0.65
N LYS A 17 -22.73 7.19 0.80
CA LYS A 17 -21.59 7.46 -0.08
C LYS A 17 -20.48 6.41 0.03
N LEU A 18 -20.21 5.90 1.25
CA LEU A 18 -19.23 4.82 1.45
C LEU A 18 -19.73 3.48 0.89
N GLU A 19 -21.04 3.21 1.00
CA GLU A 19 -21.69 2.03 0.43
C GLU A 19 -21.64 2.06 -1.10
N ASP A 20 -21.87 3.24 -1.69
CA ASP A 20 -21.73 3.49 -3.13
C ASP A 20 -20.30 3.24 -3.62
N ILE A 21 -19.29 3.74 -2.90
CA ILE A 21 -17.87 3.51 -3.23
C ILE A 21 -17.50 2.02 -3.14
N ARG A 22 -17.89 1.32 -2.07
CA ARG A 22 -17.58 -0.11 -1.90
C ARG A 22 -18.26 -0.98 -2.95
N SER A 23 -19.52 -0.70 -3.25
CA SER A 23 -20.24 -1.42 -4.30
C SER A 23 -19.58 -1.27 -5.67
N THR A 24 -19.07 -0.06 -5.98
CA THR A 24 -18.28 0.21 -7.18
C THR A 24 -16.99 -0.61 -7.19
N ILE A 25 -16.19 -0.56 -6.11
CA ILE A 25 -14.94 -1.32 -5.99
C ILE A 25 -15.18 -2.83 -6.17
N TYR A 26 -16.20 -3.37 -5.49
CA TYR A 26 -16.53 -4.79 -5.57
C TYR A 26 -16.99 -5.18 -6.98
N GLY A 27 -17.83 -4.37 -7.63
CA GLY A 27 -18.27 -4.59 -9.00
C GLY A 27 -17.10 -4.62 -9.97
N GLN A 28 -16.23 -3.61 -9.93
CA GLN A 28 -15.05 -3.52 -10.79
C GLN A 28 -14.07 -4.68 -10.55
N SER A 29 -13.85 -5.06 -9.29
CA SER A 29 -12.97 -6.18 -8.94
C SER A 29 -13.56 -7.52 -9.40
N LEU A 30 -14.88 -7.68 -9.33
CA LEU A 30 -15.56 -8.85 -9.85
C LEU A 30 -15.45 -8.92 -11.38
N ASP A 31 -15.62 -7.79 -12.08
CA ASP A 31 -15.46 -7.74 -13.54
C ASP A 31 -14.03 -8.11 -13.96
N MET A 32 -13.02 -7.65 -13.21
CA MET A 32 -11.63 -8.08 -13.41
C MET A 32 -11.49 -9.60 -13.25
N LEU A 33 -12.02 -10.18 -12.16
CA LEU A 33 -11.98 -11.63 -11.96
C LEU A 33 -12.70 -12.40 -13.10
N ILE A 34 -13.82 -11.86 -13.60
CA ILE A 34 -14.55 -12.45 -14.74
C ILE A 34 -13.74 -12.37 -16.04
N GLU A 35 -12.96 -11.31 -16.27
CA GLU A 35 -12.09 -11.19 -17.46
C GLU A 35 -10.96 -12.23 -17.44
N LYS A 36 -10.33 -12.45 -16.28
CA LYS A 36 -9.17 -13.36 -16.14
C LYS A 36 -9.34 -14.39 -15.02
N PRO A 37 -10.32 -15.31 -15.12
CA PRO A 37 -10.69 -16.19 -14.02
C PRO A 37 -9.61 -17.23 -13.69
N PHE A 38 -8.74 -17.61 -14.64
CA PHE A 38 -7.74 -18.66 -14.40
C PHE A 38 -6.36 -18.11 -14.04
N THR A 39 -5.93 -17.05 -14.72
CA THR A 39 -4.58 -16.49 -14.55
C THR A 39 -4.53 -15.35 -13.54
N GLY A 40 -5.66 -14.68 -13.30
CA GLY A 40 -5.68 -13.38 -12.66
C GLY A 40 -4.85 -12.34 -13.43
N TYR A 41 -4.50 -11.27 -12.72
CA TYR A 41 -3.68 -10.15 -13.20
C TYR A 41 -2.22 -10.20 -12.70
N GLY A 42 -1.89 -11.16 -11.84
CA GLY A 42 -0.57 -11.36 -11.24
C GLY A 42 -0.55 -10.97 -9.75
N LEU A 43 0.22 -11.74 -8.97
CA LEU A 43 0.37 -11.51 -7.54
C LEU A 43 1.09 -10.20 -7.23
N GLY A 44 0.56 -9.43 -6.30
CA GLY A 44 1.05 -8.11 -5.90
C GLY A 44 0.86 -7.02 -6.96
N LYS A 45 -0.07 -7.21 -7.91
CA LYS A 45 -0.33 -6.27 -9.01
C LYS A 45 -1.74 -5.66 -8.97
N PHE A 46 -2.49 -5.84 -7.89
CA PHE A 46 -3.83 -5.27 -7.79
C PHE A 46 -3.87 -3.77 -8.10
N GLU A 47 -3.08 -2.92 -7.40
CA GLU A 47 -3.10 -1.45 -7.57
C GLU A 47 -2.92 -1.01 -9.05
N PRO A 48 -1.84 -1.40 -9.76
CA PRO A 48 -1.63 -0.95 -11.14
C PRO A 48 -2.64 -1.53 -12.13
N GLU A 49 -3.00 -2.81 -11.99
CA GLU A 49 -3.89 -3.49 -12.95
C GLU A 49 -5.34 -3.03 -12.76
N TYR A 50 -5.76 -2.75 -11.53
CA TYR A 50 -7.05 -2.13 -11.24
C TYR A 50 -7.18 -0.76 -11.89
N LEU A 51 -6.14 0.08 -11.78
CA LEU A 51 -6.16 1.40 -12.39
C LEU A 51 -6.21 1.32 -13.92
N ILE A 52 -5.37 0.48 -14.54
CA ILE A 52 -5.35 0.30 -15.99
C ILE A 52 -6.69 -0.26 -16.48
N TYR A 53 -7.23 -1.27 -15.80
CA TYR A 53 -8.51 -1.89 -16.14
C TYR A 53 -9.64 -0.85 -16.12
N THR A 54 -9.78 -0.13 -15.01
CA THR A 54 -10.88 0.82 -14.81
C THR A 54 -10.75 2.04 -15.73
N ALA A 55 -9.53 2.53 -15.98
CA ALA A 55 -9.28 3.57 -16.98
C ALA A 55 -9.71 3.10 -18.37
N ARG A 56 -9.31 1.89 -18.79
CA ARG A 56 -9.72 1.31 -20.07
C ARG A 56 -11.25 1.20 -20.19
N GLN A 57 -11.93 0.72 -19.15
CA GLN A 57 -13.40 0.59 -19.17
C GLN A 57 -14.10 1.96 -19.22
N HIS A 58 -13.62 2.94 -18.43
CA HIS A 58 -14.17 4.29 -18.43
C HIS A 58 -14.06 4.96 -19.80
N GLN A 59 -12.94 4.76 -20.50
CA GLN A 59 -12.72 5.35 -21.84
C GLN A 59 -13.59 4.70 -22.93
N LEU A 60 -14.06 3.47 -22.70
CA LEU A 60 -15.01 2.79 -23.58
C LEU A 60 -16.47 3.16 -23.25
N ASN A 61 -16.74 3.53 -21.99
CA ASN A 61 -18.05 3.91 -21.51
C ASN A 61 -17.93 4.93 -20.37
N ASP A 62 -18.23 6.20 -20.66
CA ASP A 62 -18.18 7.30 -19.68
C ASP A 62 -19.09 7.07 -18.46
N SER A 63 -20.09 6.18 -18.56
CA SER A 63 -20.95 5.80 -17.43
C SER A 63 -20.29 4.82 -16.47
N PHE A 64 -19.19 4.17 -16.85
CA PHE A 64 -18.43 3.28 -15.99
C PHE A 64 -17.58 4.12 -15.05
N SER A 65 -17.73 4.01 -13.73
CA SER A 65 -16.96 4.84 -12.79
C SER A 65 -15.44 4.67 -13.00
N PRO A 66 -14.65 5.75 -13.03
CA PRO A 66 -13.20 5.64 -13.11
C PRO A 66 -12.63 5.03 -11.82
N GLY A 67 -11.44 4.44 -11.94
CA GLY A 67 -10.75 3.81 -10.81
C GLY A 67 -10.41 4.81 -9.70
N LEU A 68 -10.49 4.33 -8.46
CA LEU A 68 -10.03 5.08 -7.30
C LEU A 68 -8.50 5.10 -7.27
N PRO A 69 -7.85 6.28 -7.28
CA PRO A 69 -6.40 6.38 -7.17
C PRO A 69 -5.89 5.81 -5.85
N ALA A 70 -4.75 5.13 -5.88
CA ALA A 70 -4.10 4.53 -4.71
C ALA A 70 -4.95 3.47 -3.98
N LEU A 71 -5.92 2.85 -4.67
CA LEU A 71 -6.61 1.67 -4.17
C LEU A 71 -5.70 0.44 -4.34
N ASP A 72 -5.12 -0.03 -3.24
CA ASP A 72 -4.21 -1.18 -3.20
C ASP A 72 -4.89 -2.49 -2.78
N HIS A 73 -6.15 -2.41 -2.35
CA HIS A 73 -6.93 -3.57 -1.94
C HIS A 73 -8.44 -3.34 -2.19
N PRO A 74 -9.18 -4.34 -2.68
CA PRO A 74 -10.61 -4.19 -2.95
C PRO A 74 -11.49 -4.16 -1.69
N HIS A 75 -10.93 -4.12 -0.48
CA HIS A 75 -11.62 -4.31 0.81
C HIS A 75 -12.37 -5.64 0.95
N ASN A 76 -11.88 -6.67 0.25
CA ASN A 76 -12.34 -8.04 0.37
C ASN A 76 -11.20 -8.99 -0.02
N GLU A 77 -10.74 -9.80 0.94
CA GLU A 77 -9.58 -10.68 0.74
C GLU A 77 -9.83 -11.70 -0.38
N LEU A 78 -11.03 -12.30 -0.48
CA LEU A 78 -11.34 -13.28 -1.53
C LEU A 78 -11.31 -12.65 -2.93
N LEU A 79 -11.82 -11.43 -3.08
CA LEU A 79 -11.75 -10.68 -4.34
C LEU A 79 -10.30 -10.31 -4.67
N LEU A 80 -9.48 -9.90 -3.70
CA LEU A 80 -8.06 -9.64 -3.94
C LEU A 80 -7.37 -10.86 -4.54
N TRP A 81 -7.46 -12.01 -3.86
CA TRP A 81 -6.86 -13.26 -4.34
C TRP A 81 -7.42 -13.69 -5.70
N GLY A 82 -8.72 -13.47 -5.93
CA GLY A 82 -9.37 -13.70 -7.21
C GLY A 82 -8.81 -12.83 -8.33
N VAL A 83 -8.71 -11.52 -8.11
CA VAL A 83 -8.18 -10.60 -9.13
C VAL A 83 -6.71 -10.91 -9.43
N GLU A 84 -5.90 -11.13 -8.41
CA GLU A 84 -4.46 -11.34 -8.61
C GLU A 84 -4.11 -12.72 -9.16
N GLY A 85 -4.72 -13.79 -8.63
CA GLY A 85 -4.36 -15.17 -8.98
C GLY A 85 -5.47 -16.02 -9.59
N GLY A 86 -6.65 -15.44 -9.84
CA GLY A 86 -7.80 -16.16 -10.38
C GLY A 86 -8.44 -17.13 -9.38
N LEU A 87 -9.03 -18.20 -9.92
CA LEU A 87 -9.71 -19.23 -9.15
C LEU A 87 -8.75 -20.13 -8.38
N LEU A 88 -7.46 -20.19 -8.73
CA LEU A 88 -6.48 -21.06 -8.08
C LEU A 88 -6.26 -20.73 -6.58
N PRO A 89 -5.92 -19.49 -6.18
CA PRO A 89 -5.81 -19.16 -4.75
C PRO A 89 -7.15 -19.26 -4.02
N ILE A 90 -8.29 -18.94 -4.68
CA ILE A 90 -9.63 -19.13 -4.11
C ILE A 90 -9.85 -20.60 -3.77
N LEU A 91 -9.52 -21.52 -4.68
CA LEU A 91 -9.61 -22.96 -4.43
C LEU A 91 -8.70 -23.38 -3.28
N GLY A 92 -7.49 -22.84 -3.20
CA GLY A 92 -6.58 -23.08 -2.07
C GLY A 92 -7.17 -22.65 -0.73
N LEU A 93 -7.75 -21.45 -0.66
CA LEU A 93 -8.43 -20.94 0.53
C LEU A 93 -9.66 -21.78 0.89
N LEU A 94 -10.44 -22.21 -0.09
CA LEU A 94 -11.59 -23.08 0.10
C LEU A 94 -11.17 -24.45 0.65
N LEU A 95 -10.12 -25.05 0.10
CA LEU A 95 -9.57 -26.33 0.61
C LEU A 95 -9.04 -26.19 2.04
N ALA A 96 -8.36 -25.08 2.35
CA ALA A 96 -7.90 -24.79 3.71
C ALA A 96 -9.08 -24.64 4.68
N ALA A 97 -10.13 -23.91 4.29
CA ALA A 97 -11.36 -23.77 5.06
C ALA A 97 -12.05 -25.12 5.28
N LEU A 98 -12.19 -25.94 4.24
CA LEU A 98 -12.75 -27.30 4.34
C LEU A 98 -11.92 -28.19 5.28
N PHE A 99 -10.60 -28.07 5.26
CA PHE A 99 -9.74 -28.82 6.17
C PHE A 99 -9.99 -28.43 7.63
N VAL A 100 -10.07 -27.13 7.93
CA VAL A 100 -10.41 -26.63 9.27
C VAL A 100 -11.81 -27.11 9.69
N LEU A 101 -12.81 -26.99 8.81
CA LEU A 101 -14.18 -27.46 9.07
C LEU A 101 -14.22 -28.98 9.33
N SER A 102 -13.47 -29.76 8.57
CA SER A 102 -13.31 -31.20 8.79
C SER A 102 -12.73 -31.49 10.18
N ARG A 103 -11.71 -30.75 10.62
CA ARG A 103 -11.17 -30.87 11.99
C ARG A 103 -12.22 -30.52 13.05
N ILE A 104 -12.98 -29.44 12.86
CA ILE A 104 -14.07 -29.06 13.78
C ILE A 104 -15.13 -30.18 13.84
N TYR A 105 -15.45 -30.83 12.72
CA TYR A 105 -16.42 -31.92 12.68
C TYR A 105 -15.98 -33.14 13.50
N THR A 106 -14.67 -33.40 13.60
CA THR A 106 -14.14 -34.48 14.46
C THR A 106 -14.20 -34.19 15.96
N ALA A 107 -14.46 -32.93 16.36
CA ALA A 107 -14.64 -32.57 17.77
C ALA A 107 -15.96 -33.11 18.35
N LYS A 108 -16.09 -33.05 19.68
CA LYS A 108 -17.28 -33.50 20.42
C LYS A 108 -18.55 -32.83 19.84
N PRO A 109 -19.63 -33.58 19.53
CA PRO A 109 -20.81 -33.04 18.85
C PRO A 109 -21.39 -31.75 19.44
N GLY A 110 -21.51 -31.66 20.77
CA GLY A 110 -22.06 -30.48 21.46
C GLY A 110 -21.18 -29.23 21.44
N THR A 111 -19.91 -29.31 21.03
CA THR A 111 -18.99 -28.16 21.02
C THR A 111 -18.72 -27.60 19.63
N ARG A 112 -19.15 -28.29 18.56
CA ARG A 112 -18.77 -27.96 17.17
C ARG A 112 -19.19 -26.55 16.76
N LEU A 113 -20.45 -26.19 17.05
CA LEU A 113 -20.98 -24.86 16.71
C LEU A 113 -20.25 -23.76 17.47
N ALA A 114 -19.97 -23.97 18.76
CA ALA A 114 -19.23 -23.00 19.57
C ALA A 114 -17.80 -22.79 19.02
N ILE A 115 -17.13 -23.88 18.61
CA ILE A 115 -15.79 -23.80 18.00
C ILE A 115 -15.85 -23.05 16.66
N PHE A 116 -16.82 -23.36 15.80
CA PHE A 116 -17.01 -22.66 14.53
C PHE A 116 -17.27 -21.16 14.74
N ALA A 117 -18.10 -20.80 15.71
CA ALA A 117 -18.45 -19.42 16.02
C ALA A 117 -17.22 -18.56 16.39
N LEU A 118 -16.15 -19.14 16.92
CA LEU A 118 -14.90 -18.41 17.23
C LEU A 118 -14.19 -17.87 15.97
N PHE A 119 -14.36 -18.51 14.82
CA PHE A 119 -13.74 -18.08 13.56
C PHE A 119 -14.55 -17.00 12.86
N VAL A 120 -15.86 -16.91 13.11
CA VAL A 120 -16.77 -16.01 12.39
C VAL A 120 -16.33 -14.54 12.46
N PRO A 121 -15.97 -13.96 13.61
CA PRO A 121 -15.59 -12.55 13.67
C PRO A 121 -14.34 -12.24 12.84
N ILE A 122 -13.32 -13.12 12.91
CA ILE A 122 -12.06 -12.97 12.17
C ILE A 122 -12.32 -13.11 10.66
N PHE A 123 -13.11 -14.11 10.28
CA PHE A 123 -13.48 -14.32 8.89
C PHE A 123 -14.24 -13.12 8.34
N LEU A 124 -15.30 -12.66 9.01
CA LEU A 124 -16.06 -11.49 8.57
C LEU A 124 -15.19 -10.23 8.48
N HIS A 125 -14.26 -10.03 9.41
CA HIS A 125 -13.33 -8.90 9.35
C HIS A 125 -12.47 -8.94 8.07
N SER A 126 -11.93 -10.10 7.70
CA SER A 126 -11.16 -10.26 6.46
C SER A 126 -11.96 -10.02 5.17
N GLN A 127 -13.30 -10.11 5.23
CA GLN A 127 -14.15 -9.93 4.06
C GLN A 127 -14.65 -8.49 3.87
N LEU A 128 -14.53 -7.64 4.89
CA LEU A 128 -15.19 -6.33 4.92
C LEU A 128 -14.23 -5.15 5.06
N GLU A 129 -12.93 -5.41 5.23
CA GLU A 129 -11.94 -4.38 5.58
C GLU A 129 -10.62 -4.57 4.80
N TYR A 130 -9.60 -3.81 5.19
CA TYR A 130 -8.22 -3.94 4.70
C TYR A 130 -7.66 -5.37 4.84
N PRO A 131 -6.60 -5.69 4.07
CA PRO A 131 -6.05 -7.04 4.01
C PRO A 131 -5.77 -7.64 5.39
N PHE A 132 -6.02 -8.94 5.53
CA PHE A 132 -5.91 -9.64 6.82
C PHE A 132 -4.52 -9.48 7.48
N TYR A 133 -3.47 -9.35 6.67
CA TYR A 133 -2.09 -9.20 7.15
C TYR A 133 -1.81 -7.87 7.86
N HIS A 134 -2.69 -6.86 7.75
CA HIS A 134 -2.53 -5.60 8.50
C HIS A 134 -2.78 -5.75 9.99
N SER A 135 -3.50 -6.80 10.42
CA SER A 135 -3.83 -6.99 11.83
C SER A 135 -3.12 -8.20 12.43
N LEU A 136 -1.94 -7.95 13.00
CA LEU A 136 -1.15 -8.98 13.69
C LEU A 136 -1.93 -9.69 14.79
N VAL A 137 -2.78 -8.96 15.52
CA VAL A 137 -3.62 -9.54 16.59
C VAL A 137 -4.56 -10.59 16.01
N HIS A 138 -5.30 -10.26 14.96
CA HIS A 138 -6.21 -11.21 14.33
C HIS A 138 -5.45 -12.40 13.71
N TRP A 139 -4.29 -12.16 13.09
CA TRP A 139 -3.43 -13.23 12.57
C TRP A 139 -2.99 -14.22 13.66
N ILE A 140 -2.46 -13.72 14.78
CA ILE A 140 -2.02 -14.57 15.89
C ILE A 140 -3.20 -15.30 16.52
N THR A 141 -4.32 -14.62 16.74
CA THR A 141 -5.54 -15.25 17.27
C THR A 141 -6.02 -16.38 16.34
N PHE A 142 -6.02 -16.15 15.03
CA PHE A 142 -6.41 -17.16 14.05
C PHE A 142 -5.50 -18.40 14.10
N VAL A 143 -4.18 -18.22 14.18
CA VAL A 143 -3.21 -19.32 14.33
C VAL A 143 -3.43 -20.10 15.63
N ILE A 144 -3.67 -19.39 16.74
CA ILE A 144 -3.97 -20.01 18.05
C ILE A 144 -5.27 -20.82 17.97
N LEU A 145 -6.31 -20.30 17.32
CA LEU A 145 -7.58 -21.00 17.15
C LEU A 145 -7.40 -22.29 16.31
N ILE A 146 -6.64 -22.24 15.22
CA ILE A 146 -6.31 -23.44 14.42
C ILE A 146 -5.59 -24.47 15.29
N TYR A 147 -4.54 -24.06 16.01
CA TYR A 147 -3.80 -24.93 16.91
C TYR A 147 -4.72 -25.57 17.97
N TRP A 148 -5.58 -24.76 18.58
CA TRP A 148 -6.50 -25.21 19.62
C TRP A 148 -7.58 -26.17 19.10
N VAL A 149 -8.06 -25.98 17.86
CA VAL A 149 -8.92 -26.95 17.17
C VAL A 149 -8.19 -28.26 16.93
N ASP A 150 -6.94 -28.19 16.46
CA ASP A 150 -6.14 -29.38 16.15
C ASP A 150 -5.92 -30.26 17.39
N GLN A 151 -5.62 -29.63 18.53
CA GLN A 151 -5.41 -30.31 19.83
C GLN A 151 -6.64 -31.04 20.38
N ARG A 152 -7.85 -30.76 19.87
CA ARG A 152 -9.06 -31.51 20.23
C ARG A 152 -9.22 -32.82 19.48
N THR A 153 -8.36 -33.10 18.53
CA THR A 153 -8.38 -34.36 17.79
C THR A 153 -7.59 -35.43 18.56
N PRO A 154 -8.15 -36.61 18.85
CA PRO A 154 -7.51 -37.62 19.70
C PRO A 154 -6.29 -38.34 19.07
N ARG A 155 -5.76 -37.86 17.94
CA ARG A 155 -4.69 -38.53 17.19
C ARG A 155 -3.38 -37.76 17.27
N LEU A 156 -2.73 -37.85 18.43
CA LEU A 156 -1.35 -37.41 18.58
C LEU A 156 -0.42 -38.53 18.09
N LYS A 157 0.22 -38.33 16.94
CA LYS A 157 1.35 -39.17 16.53
C LYS A 157 2.63 -38.47 17.00
N SER A 158 3.35 -39.09 17.93
CA SER A 158 4.70 -38.64 18.27
C SER A 158 5.68 -39.15 17.21
N VAL A 159 6.47 -38.22 16.66
CA VAL A 159 7.60 -38.56 15.80
C VAL A 159 8.84 -38.06 16.52
N SER A 160 9.86 -38.91 16.64
CA SER A 160 11.13 -38.51 17.23
C SER A 160 11.94 -37.70 16.23
N PHE A 161 12.42 -36.53 16.65
CA PHE A 161 13.39 -35.76 15.87
C PHE A 161 14.80 -36.32 16.06
N SER A 162 15.56 -36.34 14.97
CA SER A 162 17.00 -36.66 14.99
C SER A 162 17.79 -35.61 15.79
N SER A 163 18.99 -35.97 16.23
CA SER A 163 19.87 -35.05 16.98
C SER A 163 20.20 -33.78 16.19
N ILE A 164 20.37 -33.89 14.87
CA ILE A 164 20.64 -32.72 14.02
C ILE A 164 19.45 -31.74 14.05
N THR A 165 18.21 -32.24 13.86
CA THR A 165 17.00 -31.40 13.88
C THR A 165 16.80 -30.71 15.23
N LYS A 166 17.06 -31.40 16.34
CA LYS A 166 16.98 -30.81 17.69
C LYS A 166 17.99 -29.67 17.87
N THR A 167 19.23 -29.88 17.45
CA THR A 167 20.27 -28.84 17.51
C THR A 167 19.92 -27.66 16.62
N THR A 168 19.44 -27.91 15.40
CA THR A 168 18.97 -26.88 14.47
C THR A 168 17.86 -26.03 15.07
N PHE A 169 16.83 -26.65 15.65
CA PHE A 169 15.76 -25.88 16.32
C PHE A 169 16.26 -25.07 17.50
N ARG A 170 17.18 -25.60 18.31
CA ARG A 170 17.77 -24.85 19.43
C ARG A 170 18.53 -23.61 18.96
N VAL A 171 19.34 -23.75 17.91
CA VAL A 171 20.08 -22.62 17.32
C VAL A 171 19.10 -21.59 16.74
N PHE A 172 18.15 -22.00 15.90
CA PHE A 172 17.19 -21.08 15.29
C PHE A 172 16.24 -20.43 16.31
N SER A 173 15.87 -21.12 17.39
CA SER A 173 15.03 -20.56 18.45
C SER A 173 15.68 -19.38 19.17
N LEU A 174 17.01 -19.28 19.15
CA LEU A 174 17.75 -18.14 19.72
C LEU A 174 18.14 -17.14 18.63
N LEU A 175 18.62 -17.63 17.48
CA LEU A 175 19.10 -16.80 16.38
C LEU A 175 17.97 -15.95 15.78
N ILE A 176 16.79 -16.54 15.53
CA ILE A 176 15.67 -15.84 14.89
C ILE A 176 15.21 -14.65 15.76
N PRO A 177 14.90 -14.80 17.06
CA PRO A 177 14.51 -13.67 17.89
C PRO A 177 15.58 -12.58 17.96
N ILE A 178 16.87 -12.93 18.03
CA ILE A 178 17.96 -11.95 18.06
C ILE A 178 18.01 -11.15 16.77
N LEU A 179 18.05 -11.83 15.61
CA LEU A 179 18.10 -11.16 14.30
C LEU A 179 16.85 -10.30 14.06
N VAL A 180 15.67 -10.81 14.40
CA VAL A 180 14.42 -10.06 14.30
C VAL A 180 14.44 -8.84 15.22
N SER A 181 14.93 -8.97 16.46
CA SER A 181 15.01 -7.85 17.40
C SER A 181 15.95 -6.75 16.91
N VAL A 182 17.13 -7.12 16.40
CA VAL A 182 18.07 -6.14 15.80
C VAL A 182 17.45 -5.45 14.59
N TYR A 183 16.81 -6.22 13.70
CA TYR A 183 16.14 -5.68 12.52
C TYR A 183 14.99 -4.73 12.90
N MET A 184 14.17 -5.08 13.89
CA MET A 184 13.08 -4.25 14.41
C MET A 184 13.61 -2.98 15.11
N ALA A 185 14.70 -3.07 15.86
CA ALA A 185 15.33 -1.90 16.46
C ALA A 185 15.85 -0.92 15.40
N ALA A 186 16.49 -1.43 14.34
CA ALA A 186 16.92 -0.61 13.21
C ALA A 186 15.74 0.00 12.43
N ALA A 187 14.63 -0.75 12.30
CA ALA A 187 13.38 -0.27 11.71
C ALA A 187 12.76 0.88 12.50
N LEU A 188 12.74 0.76 13.83
CA LEU A 188 12.23 1.77 14.73
C LEU A 188 13.10 3.04 14.71
N HIS A 189 14.43 2.87 14.73
CA HIS A 189 15.35 4.00 14.59
C HIS A 189 15.16 4.72 13.25
N THR A 190 15.01 3.97 12.15
CA THR A 190 14.72 4.57 10.83
C THR A 190 13.41 5.34 10.83
N ASN A 191 12.34 4.79 11.42
CA ASN A 191 11.06 5.50 11.54
C ASN A 191 11.22 6.81 12.34
N TYR A 192 11.98 6.78 13.43
CA TYR A 192 12.28 7.95 14.23
C TYR A 192 13.01 9.03 13.40
N VAL A 193 14.09 8.64 12.70
CA VAL A 193 14.87 9.56 11.85
C VAL A 193 14.03 10.19 10.74
N LEU A 194 13.24 9.38 10.01
CA LEU A 194 12.34 9.87 8.96
C LEU A 194 11.30 10.85 9.53
N THR A 195 10.74 10.55 10.70
CA THR A 195 9.77 11.44 11.36
C THR A 195 10.42 12.76 11.77
N GLN A 196 11.68 12.77 12.19
CA GLN A 196 12.41 14.02 12.46
C GLN A 196 12.70 14.80 11.17
N PHE A 197 13.05 14.11 10.09
CA PHE A 197 13.24 14.72 8.77
C PHE A 197 11.97 15.44 8.29
N GLU A 198 10.83 14.75 8.31
CA GLU A 198 9.54 15.32 7.88
C GLU A 198 9.07 16.49 8.73
N LYS A 199 9.45 16.51 10.03
CA LYS A 199 9.13 17.61 10.95
C LYS A 199 10.12 18.75 10.91
N SER A 200 11.27 18.60 10.27
CA SER A 200 12.30 19.63 10.22
C SER A 200 11.85 20.83 9.41
N GLN A 201 11.95 22.03 10.00
CA GLN A 201 11.70 23.31 9.33
C GLN A 201 12.87 24.26 9.64
N PRO A 202 13.70 24.64 8.65
CA PRO A 202 13.70 24.18 7.26
C PRO A 202 14.08 22.68 7.14
N VAL A 203 13.79 22.09 5.98
CA VAL A 203 14.08 20.68 5.70
C VAL A 203 15.58 20.40 5.84
N ASN A 204 15.95 19.46 6.70
CA ASN A 204 17.33 19.06 6.92
C ASN A 204 17.66 17.73 6.22
N ALA A 205 18.20 17.81 5.01
CA ALA A 205 18.56 16.64 4.20
C ALA A 205 19.59 15.71 4.86
N GLY A 206 20.48 16.24 5.72
CA GLY A 206 21.49 15.44 6.43
C GLY A 206 20.90 14.44 7.44
N LEU A 207 19.61 14.53 7.75
CA LEU A 207 18.93 13.51 8.56
C LEU A 207 18.75 12.19 7.78
N LEU A 208 18.62 12.23 6.46
CA LEU A 208 18.45 11.02 5.65
C LEU A 208 19.72 10.14 5.62
N GLU A 209 20.89 10.72 5.87
CA GLU A 209 22.16 9.98 6.00
C GLU A 209 22.24 9.16 7.30
N LYS A 210 21.40 9.47 8.30
CA LYS A 210 21.40 8.78 9.60
C LYS A 210 20.51 7.54 9.63
N VAL A 211 19.88 7.19 8.51
CA VAL A 211 19.00 6.03 8.39
C VAL A 211 19.82 4.73 8.49
N THR A 212 19.50 3.88 9.48
CA THR A 212 20.23 2.63 9.71
C THR A 212 19.75 1.49 8.81
N ASN A 213 18.45 1.41 8.52
CA ASN A 213 17.87 0.37 7.69
C ASN A 213 16.74 0.93 6.82
N PRO A 214 17.04 1.33 5.58
CA PRO A 214 16.03 1.91 4.70
C PRO A 214 15.04 0.87 4.17
N VAL A 215 15.33 -0.44 4.28
CA VAL A 215 14.53 -1.49 3.62
C VAL A 215 13.10 -1.54 4.15
N VAL A 216 12.90 -1.38 5.46
CA VAL A 216 11.57 -1.47 6.09
C VAL A 216 10.66 -0.33 5.63
N TRP A 217 11.23 0.87 5.49
CA TRP A 217 10.51 2.08 5.14
C TRP A 217 10.90 2.58 3.75
N LYS A 218 11.25 1.66 2.84
CA LYS A 218 11.88 1.97 1.55
C LYS A 218 11.11 3.01 0.76
N ASP A 219 9.79 2.85 0.65
CA ASP A 219 8.96 3.77 -0.13
C ASP A 219 8.92 5.17 0.49
N ARG A 220 8.85 5.26 1.82
CA ARG A 220 8.86 6.53 2.55
C ARG A 220 10.22 7.20 2.43
N TYR A 221 11.30 6.45 2.65
CA TYR A 221 12.67 6.94 2.51
C TYR A 221 12.97 7.41 1.09
N HIS A 222 12.61 6.65 0.06
CA HIS A 222 12.80 7.04 -1.34
C HIS A 222 11.96 8.26 -1.70
N TRP A 223 10.69 8.32 -1.26
CA TRP A 223 9.86 9.51 -1.44
C TRP A 223 10.54 10.74 -0.87
N ASP A 224 11.01 10.68 0.37
CA ASP A 224 11.67 11.79 1.06
C ASP A 224 12.99 12.20 0.38
N LEU A 225 13.83 11.22 0.04
CA LEU A 225 15.11 11.44 -0.62
C LEU A 225 14.94 12.04 -2.01
N TYR A 226 14.18 11.40 -2.88
CA TYR A 226 14.06 11.83 -4.27
C TYR A 226 13.22 13.10 -4.40
N SER A 227 12.19 13.30 -3.56
CA SER A 227 11.46 14.58 -3.56
C SER A 227 12.34 15.74 -3.11
N THR A 228 13.32 15.49 -2.23
CA THR A 228 14.33 16.48 -1.85
C THR A 228 15.26 16.80 -3.02
N TYR A 229 15.75 15.78 -3.74
CA TYR A 229 16.52 15.95 -4.97
C TYR A 229 15.77 16.75 -6.03
N LEU A 230 14.50 16.42 -6.29
CA LEU A 230 13.66 17.16 -7.23
C LEU A 230 13.51 18.63 -6.82
N LYS A 231 13.20 18.91 -5.56
CA LYS A 231 13.07 20.29 -5.05
C LYS A 231 14.37 21.08 -5.23
N LEU A 232 15.51 20.47 -4.89
CA LEU A 232 16.82 21.10 -5.03
C LEU A 232 17.17 21.36 -6.50
N GLY A 233 16.92 20.40 -7.39
CA GLY A 233 17.17 20.53 -8.82
C GLY A 233 16.32 21.61 -9.46
N LEU A 234 15.03 21.70 -9.08
CA LEU A 234 14.14 22.77 -9.55
C LEU A 234 14.54 24.15 -9.01
N SER A 235 14.95 24.26 -7.74
CA SER A 235 15.34 25.56 -7.16
C SER A 235 16.69 26.07 -7.67
N THR A 236 17.62 25.15 -7.95
CA THR A 236 18.97 25.49 -8.46
C THR A 236 19.07 25.47 -9.97
N ASN A 237 17.98 25.12 -10.67
CA ASN A 237 17.93 24.91 -12.11
C ASN A 237 19.04 23.95 -12.61
N ASN A 238 19.32 22.90 -11.85
CA ASN A 238 20.32 21.89 -12.15
C ASN A 238 19.65 20.53 -12.43
N PRO A 239 19.60 20.09 -13.71
CA PRO A 239 19.01 18.81 -14.10
C PRO A 239 19.65 17.58 -13.45
N GLU A 240 20.91 17.65 -13.01
CA GLU A 240 21.61 16.52 -12.37
C GLU A 240 20.94 16.08 -11.07
N TYR A 241 20.35 17.04 -10.32
CA TYR A 241 19.57 16.73 -9.12
C TYR A 241 18.15 16.27 -9.45
N ILE A 242 17.66 16.50 -10.67
CA ILE A 242 16.31 16.06 -11.09
C ILE A 242 16.33 14.61 -11.57
N GLN A 243 17.40 14.20 -12.26
CA GLN A 243 17.50 12.87 -12.87
C GLN A 243 17.25 11.70 -11.90
N PRO A 244 17.77 11.69 -10.65
CA PRO A 244 17.48 10.61 -9.70
C PRO A 244 16.00 10.46 -9.37
N TYR A 245 15.24 11.57 -9.36
CA TYR A 245 13.78 11.51 -9.19
C TYR A 245 13.10 10.87 -10.40
N ILE A 246 13.53 11.23 -11.61
CA ILE A 246 12.99 10.65 -12.86
C ILE A 246 13.22 9.14 -12.85
N ASP A 247 14.45 8.69 -12.62
CA ASP A 247 14.83 7.27 -12.66
C ASP A 247 14.03 6.45 -11.64
N TRP A 248 13.86 6.96 -10.42
CA TRP A 248 13.07 6.30 -9.39
C TRP A 248 11.56 6.32 -9.70
N SER A 249 11.04 7.46 -10.14
CA SER A 249 9.59 7.65 -10.32
C SER A 249 9.04 6.84 -11.50
N VAL A 250 9.79 6.71 -12.59
CA VAL A 250 9.41 5.85 -13.73
C VAL A 250 9.27 4.38 -13.30
N GLU A 251 10.11 3.90 -12.39
CA GLU A 251 10.00 2.53 -11.87
C GLU A 251 8.88 2.37 -10.83
N VAL A 252 8.73 3.32 -9.89
CA VAL A 252 7.72 3.19 -8.83
C VAL A 252 6.30 3.26 -9.40
N ILE A 253 6.06 4.09 -10.41
CA ILE A 253 4.74 4.27 -11.05
C ILE A 253 4.22 2.97 -11.66
N LYS A 254 5.09 2.08 -12.17
CA LYS A 254 4.69 0.77 -12.71
C LYS A 254 3.99 -0.12 -11.68
N SER A 255 4.34 0.05 -10.40
CA SER A 255 3.80 -0.75 -9.29
C SER A 255 2.80 0.01 -8.42
N LYS A 256 2.93 1.35 -8.36
CA LYS A 256 2.13 2.23 -7.50
C LYS A 256 1.76 3.49 -8.28
N PRO A 257 0.91 3.39 -9.31
CA PRO A 257 0.54 4.54 -10.12
C PRO A 257 -0.31 5.50 -9.29
N ARG A 258 0.32 6.59 -8.84
CA ARG A 258 -0.32 7.59 -7.98
C ARG A 258 -0.28 8.96 -8.64
N PRO A 259 -1.35 9.76 -8.53
CA PRO A 259 -1.39 11.09 -9.13
C PRO A 259 -0.24 12.01 -8.69
N ALA A 260 0.20 11.90 -7.44
CA ALA A 260 1.33 12.66 -6.94
C ALA A 260 2.65 12.34 -7.67
N PHE A 261 2.89 11.07 -8.01
CA PHE A 261 4.08 10.67 -8.78
C PHE A 261 4.01 11.19 -10.21
N TYR A 262 2.85 11.10 -10.87
CA TYR A 262 2.66 11.67 -12.20
C TYR A 262 2.87 13.20 -12.22
N ARG A 263 2.28 13.94 -11.28
CA ARG A 263 2.48 15.41 -11.18
C ARG A 263 3.96 15.77 -11.03
N ASN A 264 4.65 15.10 -10.13
CA ASN A 264 6.06 15.39 -9.87
C ASN A 264 6.96 14.92 -11.03
N LEU A 265 6.62 13.85 -11.73
CA LEU A 265 7.35 13.40 -12.92
C LEU A 265 7.16 14.38 -14.09
N ILE A 266 5.95 14.92 -14.29
CA ILE A 266 5.70 16.00 -15.26
C ILE A 266 6.60 17.20 -14.92
N LEU A 267 6.61 17.63 -13.65
CA LEU A 267 7.47 18.73 -13.18
C LEU A 267 8.95 18.43 -13.37
N ALA A 268 9.39 17.21 -13.10
CA ALA A 268 10.77 16.77 -13.28
C ALA A 268 11.18 16.87 -14.74
N TYR A 269 10.38 16.35 -15.68
CA TYR A 269 10.67 16.47 -17.10
C TYR A 269 10.65 17.92 -17.59
N GLN A 270 9.73 18.76 -17.09
CA GLN A 270 9.74 20.18 -17.40
C GLN A 270 11.00 20.89 -16.89
N GLY A 271 11.42 20.60 -15.65
CA GLY A 271 12.64 21.15 -15.05
C GLY A 271 13.92 20.69 -15.74
N SER A 272 13.94 19.49 -16.32
CA SER A 272 15.06 18.98 -17.14
C SER A 272 15.00 19.42 -18.61
N GLY A 273 14.00 20.21 -19.01
CA GLY A 273 13.82 20.67 -20.40
C GLY A 273 13.26 19.60 -21.36
N GLU A 274 12.82 18.45 -20.84
CA GLU A 274 12.30 17.31 -21.61
C GLU A 274 10.79 17.43 -21.88
N ILE A 275 10.37 18.51 -22.53
CA ILE A 275 8.95 18.88 -22.70
C ILE A 275 8.13 17.78 -23.41
N ASN A 276 8.72 17.08 -24.38
CA ASN A 276 8.02 15.99 -25.09
C ASN A 276 7.68 14.83 -24.14
N LYS A 277 8.58 14.48 -23.21
CA LYS A 277 8.31 13.43 -22.21
C LYS A 277 7.28 13.92 -21.18
N ALA A 278 7.35 15.18 -20.77
CA ALA A 278 6.34 15.78 -19.89
C ALA A 278 4.93 15.69 -20.50
N GLN A 279 4.79 15.95 -21.81
CA GLN A 279 3.51 15.82 -22.52
C GLN A 279 3.03 14.37 -22.62
N GLN A 280 3.93 13.41 -22.83
CA GLN A 280 3.58 11.99 -22.85
C GLN A 280 3.05 11.52 -21.49
N VAL A 281 3.76 11.86 -20.41
CA VAL A 281 3.33 11.51 -19.04
C VAL A 281 2.04 12.23 -18.66
N LEU A 282 1.84 13.46 -19.13
CA LEU A 282 0.59 14.21 -18.95
C LEU A 282 -0.59 13.45 -19.59
N ALA A 283 -0.45 13.03 -20.84
CA ALA A 283 -1.50 12.29 -21.55
C ALA A 283 -1.81 10.95 -20.86
N GLU A 284 -0.79 10.24 -20.37
CA GLU A 284 -0.98 9.01 -19.59
C GLU A 284 -1.71 9.28 -18.26
N ALA A 285 -1.35 10.35 -17.56
CA ALA A 285 -1.98 10.73 -16.30
C ALA A 285 -3.46 11.11 -16.49
N GLU A 286 -3.79 11.86 -17.54
CA GLU A 286 -5.17 12.23 -17.87
C GLU A 286 -6.01 11.02 -18.27
N TYR A 287 -5.42 10.06 -18.99
CA TYR A 287 -6.06 8.80 -19.33
C TYR A 287 -6.38 7.96 -18.09
N LEU A 288 -5.41 7.81 -17.18
CA LEU A 288 -5.55 6.97 -15.98
C LEU A 288 -6.41 7.62 -14.88
N PHE A 289 -6.40 8.95 -14.77
CA PHE A 289 -7.08 9.69 -13.70
C PHE A 289 -7.96 10.82 -14.26
N PRO A 290 -9.06 10.50 -14.97
CA PRO A 290 -9.89 11.49 -15.66
C PRO A 290 -10.57 12.51 -14.73
N GLN A 291 -10.69 12.19 -13.43
CA GLN A 291 -11.22 13.09 -12.41
C GLN A 291 -10.17 14.02 -11.78
N GLN A 292 -8.91 13.95 -12.21
CA GLN A 292 -7.83 14.78 -11.68
C GLN A 292 -7.28 15.69 -12.78
N SER A 293 -7.07 16.96 -12.42
CA SER A 293 -6.35 17.87 -13.29
C SER A 293 -4.85 17.66 -13.13
N PHE A 294 -4.19 17.45 -14.26
CA PHE A 294 -2.76 17.58 -14.45
C PHE A 294 -2.57 18.76 -15.40
N GLY A 295 -1.49 19.51 -15.22
CA GLY A 295 -1.22 20.67 -16.05
C GLY A 295 0.27 20.93 -16.13
N LEU A 296 0.72 21.39 -17.29
CA LEU A 296 2.08 21.88 -17.44
C LEU A 296 2.19 23.18 -16.65
N ILE A 297 3.06 23.20 -15.65
CA ILE A 297 3.30 24.40 -14.83
C ILE A 297 4.46 25.17 -15.46
N ALA A 298 4.36 26.49 -15.52
CA ALA A 298 5.50 27.33 -15.88
C ALA A 298 6.55 27.22 -14.76
N VAL A 299 7.64 26.49 -15.01
CA VAL A 299 8.78 26.44 -14.09
C VAL A 299 9.39 27.85 -14.06
N LYS A 300 9.18 28.59 -12.97
CA LYS A 300 9.79 29.90 -12.80
C LYS A 300 11.30 29.71 -12.55
N PRO A 301 12.19 30.28 -13.38
CA PRO A 301 13.58 30.37 -13.00
C PRO A 301 13.68 31.25 -11.74
N VAL A 302 14.32 30.75 -10.69
CA VAL A 302 14.60 31.55 -9.50
C VAL A 302 15.65 32.59 -9.91
N SER A 303 15.23 33.86 -10.01
CA SER A 303 16.17 34.96 -10.20
C SER A 303 16.93 35.18 -8.89
N HIS A 304 18.23 34.89 -8.89
CA HIS A 304 19.18 35.42 -7.91
C HIS A 304 19.32 36.94 -8.11
N ALA A 305 18.28 37.70 -7.81
CA ALA A 305 18.27 39.16 -7.98
C ALA A 305 17.84 39.92 -6.71
N GLU A 306 17.66 39.25 -5.57
CA GLU A 306 17.30 39.92 -4.30
C GLU A 306 18.38 39.86 -3.21
N GLU A 307 19.47 39.12 -3.39
CA GLU A 307 20.59 39.13 -2.42
C GLU A 307 21.60 40.28 -2.65
N THR A 308 21.60 40.93 -3.81
CA THR A 308 22.57 42.02 -4.10
C THR A 308 22.10 43.42 -3.69
N GLN A 309 20.85 43.58 -3.23
CA GLN A 309 20.37 44.88 -2.74
C GLN A 309 20.53 45.07 -1.22
N SER A 310 20.68 44.00 -0.44
CA SER A 310 20.92 44.11 1.01
C SER A 310 22.38 44.42 1.38
N GLU A 311 23.36 44.06 0.53
CA GLU A 311 24.77 44.36 0.80
C GLU A 311 25.20 45.78 0.37
N ALA A 312 24.46 46.42 -0.54
CA ALA A 312 24.78 47.77 -1.01
C ALA A 312 24.30 48.89 -0.06
N GLU A 313 23.31 48.65 0.80
CA GLU A 313 22.84 49.63 1.79
C GLU A 313 23.57 49.55 3.14
N SER A 314 24.23 48.43 3.46
CA SER A 314 25.02 48.29 4.71
C SER A 314 26.42 48.91 4.65
N GLN A 315 26.88 49.41 3.50
CA GLN A 315 28.17 50.11 3.36
C GLN A 315 28.05 51.64 3.31
N LYS A 316 26.87 52.20 3.60
CA LYS A 316 26.62 53.66 3.58
C LYS A 316 26.08 54.26 4.88
N GLN A 317 26.26 53.60 6.02
CA GLN A 317 26.08 54.20 7.36
C GLN A 317 27.31 53.97 8.23
#